data_AF-A0A8H4XTM0-F1
#
_entry.id   AF-A0A8H4XTM0-F1
#
_cell.length_a   1.000
_cell.length_b   1.000
_cell.length_c   1.000
_cell.angle_alpha   90.00
_cell.angle_beta   90.00
_cell.angle_gamma   90.00
#
_symmetry.space_group_name_H-M   'P 1'
#
loop_
_entity.id
_entity.type
_entity.pdbx_description
1 polymer ?
#
loop_
_entity_poly.entity_id
_entity_poly.type
_entity_poly.pdbx_seq_one_letter_code
_entity_poly.pdbx_strand_id
1 'polypeptide(L)'
;MFRPRLSIGRSWTSTVVTSPGSLTAKMSIPTWTRGYSQPRQFRDEASATNDEHQGLVKHIGQDKATIKLPANVLNQTLDRDLDVHYIQLRDACQCHRCVDPQTKQRSFRTGDISQDIAPRQIRWVEKKSLEDREILEIWWNNDIPGYDNKTHVTRLTADEITHPAAHFHHKAVGTGKRQIFWDRKEMERDQPWINYDDWMTNDDLFREALNKLSLYGLLFVNNIPDSREMVSKIATRMGPLRNTFYGATWDVRNDPKAKNVAYTNLNLGFHMDLL
;
A
#
# COMPACT_ATOMS: atom_id res chain seq x y z
N MET A 1 -40.43 -22.70 36.94
CA MET A 1 -39.70 -23.75 37.68
C MET A 1 -39.04 -24.67 36.67
N PHE A 2 -37.80 -24.40 36.26
CA PHE A 2 -36.94 -25.33 35.51
C PHE A 2 -35.47 -24.97 35.81
N ARG A 3 -34.70 -25.99 36.23
CA ARG A 3 -33.34 -25.88 36.78
C ARG A 3 -32.26 -25.74 35.70
N PRO A 4 -31.15 -25.03 35.95
CA PRO A 4 -29.99 -25.00 35.06
C PRO A 4 -29.12 -26.25 35.24
N ARG A 5 -28.56 -26.78 34.14
CA ARG A 5 -27.58 -27.88 34.17
C ARG A 5 -26.15 -27.32 34.24
N LEU A 6 -25.38 -27.92 35.16
CA LEU A 6 -24.00 -27.64 35.53
C LEU A 6 -23.00 -27.86 34.39
N SER A 7 -21.99 -26.99 34.34
CA SER A 7 -20.77 -27.11 33.55
C SER A 7 -19.85 -28.21 34.11
N ILE A 8 -19.30 -29.06 33.24
CA ILE A 8 -18.15 -29.91 33.56
C ILE A 8 -16.96 -29.39 32.76
N GLY A 9 -16.01 -28.79 33.48
CA GLY A 9 -14.72 -28.39 32.94
C GLY A 9 -13.86 -29.61 32.65
N ARG A 10 -13.20 -29.63 31.49
CA ARG A 10 -12.07 -30.51 31.21
C ARG A 10 -10.81 -29.66 31.16
N SER A 11 -9.90 -29.93 32.10
CA SER A 11 -8.55 -29.38 32.15
C SER A 11 -7.72 -29.91 30.98
N TRP A 12 -7.07 -29.01 30.24
CA TRP A 12 -6.02 -29.39 29.28
C TRP A 12 -4.66 -29.25 29.97
N THR A 13 -3.93 -30.36 30.05
CA THR A 13 -2.53 -30.40 30.45
C THR A 13 -1.66 -29.86 29.31
N SER A 14 -0.91 -28.78 29.57
CA SER A 14 0.07 -28.23 28.64
C SER A 14 1.29 -29.15 28.54
N THR A 15 1.62 -29.60 27.34
CA THR A 15 2.88 -30.31 27.05
C THR A 15 3.86 -29.29 26.48
N VAL A 16 4.96 -29.06 27.19
CA VAL A 16 6.06 -28.18 26.77
C VAL A 16 6.82 -28.86 25.64
N VAL A 17 6.87 -28.23 24.46
CA VAL A 17 7.73 -28.64 23.35
C VAL A 17 9.04 -27.85 23.42
N THR A 18 10.14 -28.58 23.63
CA THR A 18 11.52 -28.05 23.64
C THR A 18 12.05 -27.91 22.21
N SER A 19 12.64 -26.74 21.90
CA SER A 19 13.27 -26.43 20.62
C SER A 19 14.70 -26.99 20.51
N PRO A 20 15.12 -27.63 19.40
CA PRO A 20 16.51 -28.02 19.21
C PRO A 20 17.37 -26.92 18.58
N GLY A 21 18.41 -26.53 19.34
CA GLY A 21 19.76 -26.09 18.95
C GLY A 21 20.05 -25.51 17.56
N SER A 22 20.50 -24.24 17.58
CA SER A 22 21.17 -23.53 16.48
C SER A 22 22.53 -24.17 16.13
N LEU A 23 22.73 -24.52 14.86
CA LEU A 23 24.02 -24.89 14.29
C LEU A 23 24.59 -23.70 13.50
N THR A 24 25.76 -23.26 13.92
CA THR A 24 26.52 -22.14 13.34
C THR A 24 27.34 -22.62 12.14
N ALA A 25 27.00 -22.17 10.93
CA ALA A 25 27.82 -22.37 9.74
C ALA A 25 28.61 -21.09 9.43
N LYS A 26 29.94 -21.16 9.57
CA LYS A 26 30.89 -20.13 9.14
C LYS A 26 30.97 -20.15 7.61
N MET A 27 30.64 -19.04 6.95
CA MET A 27 30.98 -18.81 5.54
C MET A 27 32.02 -17.69 5.44
N SER A 28 33.22 -18.06 4.99
CA SER A 28 34.32 -17.19 4.61
C SER A 28 34.06 -16.57 3.23
N ILE A 29 34.08 -15.24 3.14
CA ILE A 29 33.95 -14.49 1.88
C ILE A 29 35.35 -14.06 1.41
N PRO A 30 35.75 -14.28 0.15
CA PRO A 30 37.06 -13.87 -0.36
C PRO A 30 37.12 -12.35 -0.59
N THR A 31 38.19 -11.71 -0.10
CA THR A 31 38.54 -10.32 -0.36
C THR A 31 39.13 -10.14 -1.75
N TRP A 32 38.42 -9.45 -2.64
CA TRP A 32 38.98 -8.91 -3.88
C TRP A 32 39.30 -7.42 -3.70
N THR A 33 40.57 -7.11 -3.45
CA THR A 33 41.12 -5.75 -3.55
C THR A 33 41.34 -5.41 -5.02
N ARG A 34 40.52 -4.51 -5.58
CA ARG A 34 40.86 -3.74 -6.80
C ARG A 34 40.98 -2.27 -6.41
N GLY A 35 42.15 -1.71 -6.68
CA GLY A 35 42.53 -0.35 -6.30
C GLY A 35 41.61 0.70 -6.92
N TYR A 36 41.06 1.56 -6.06
CA TYR A 36 40.40 2.79 -6.48
C TYR A 36 41.46 3.88 -6.67
N SER A 37 41.69 4.27 -7.93
CA SER A 37 42.27 5.55 -8.28
C SER A 37 41.31 6.68 -7.86
N GLN A 38 41.81 7.67 -7.13
CA GLN A 38 41.03 8.81 -6.67
C GLN A 38 40.43 9.64 -7.83
N PRO A 39 39.17 10.09 -7.75
CA PRO A 39 38.63 11.04 -8.72
C PRO A 39 39.11 12.47 -8.46
N ARG A 40 39.44 13.16 -9.55
CA ARG A 40 39.87 14.57 -9.60
C ARG A 40 38.77 15.50 -9.09
N GLN A 41 39.16 16.45 -8.25
CA GLN A 41 38.34 17.59 -7.84
C GLN A 41 38.06 18.47 -9.08
N PHE A 42 36.80 18.55 -9.51
CA PHE A 42 36.32 19.65 -10.34
C PHE A 42 35.97 20.82 -9.40
N ARG A 43 36.77 21.88 -9.47
CA ARG A 43 36.40 23.22 -9.00
C ARG A 43 35.71 23.91 -10.17
N ASP A 44 34.51 24.41 -9.95
CA ASP A 44 34.00 25.54 -10.72
C ASP A 44 33.24 26.49 -9.79
N GLU A 45 33.40 27.78 -10.08
CA GLU A 45 33.14 28.94 -9.23
C GLU A 45 31.65 29.21 -9.02
N ALA A 46 31.28 29.61 -7.79
CA ALA A 46 29.93 30.01 -7.44
C ALA A 46 29.64 31.41 -7.98
N SER A 47 28.70 31.52 -8.92
CA SER A 47 28.07 32.80 -9.29
C SER A 47 27.00 33.14 -8.27
N ALA A 48 27.16 34.28 -7.59
CA ALA A 48 26.23 34.78 -6.60
C ALA A 48 24.93 35.28 -7.25
N THR A 49 23.80 34.67 -6.90
CA THR A 49 22.47 35.24 -7.06
C THR A 49 21.70 35.06 -5.75
N ASN A 50 21.19 36.17 -5.21
CA ASN A 50 20.33 36.19 -4.02
C ASN A 50 19.09 35.32 -4.28
N ASP A 51 18.93 34.24 -3.53
CA ASP A 51 17.82 33.30 -3.67
C ASP A 51 17.33 32.93 -2.26
N GLU A 52 16.17 33.47 -1.86
CA GLU A 52 15.56 33.30 -0.52
C GLU A 52 15.13 31.84 -0.23
N HIS A 53 15.34 30.92 -1.17
CA HIS A 53 14.93 29.52 -1.09
C HIS A 53 16.08 28.52 -0.81
N GLN A 54 17.29 29.00 -0.51
CA GLN A 54 18.45 28.13 -0.19
C GLN A 54 18.29 27.30 1.11
N GLY A 55 17.24 27.52 1.91
CA GLY A 55 17.06 26.88 3.23
C GLY A 55 16.44 25.48 3.25
N LEU A 56 15.96 24.94 2.13
CA LEU A 56 15.07 23.76 2.11
C LEU A 56 15.67 22.48 1.51
N VAL A 57 16.88 22.54 0.93
CA VAL A 57 17.67 21.37 0.51
C VAL A 57 19.03 21.47 1.20
N LYS A 58 19.19 20.82 2.35
CA LYS A 58 20.37 21.03 3.22
C LYS A 58 21.62 20.31 2.72
N HIS A 59 21.46 19.21 1.99
CA HIS A 59 22.58 18.41 1.52
C HIS A 59 22.23 17.62 0.26
N ILE A 60 23.05 17.80 -0.79
CA ILE A 60 23.08 16.94 -1.96
C ILE A 60 24.17 15.90 -1.68
N GLY A 61 23.77 14.73 -1.16
CA GLY A 61 24.68 13.59 -1.02
C GLY A 61 24.97 12.97 -2.39
N GLN A 62 25.87 11.98 -2.45
CA GLN A 62 26.17 11.31 -3.72
C GLN A 62 24.93 10.60 -4.30
N ASP A 63 24.10 9.99 -3.43
CA ASP A 63 22.95 9.16 -3.85
C ASP A 63 21.60 9.57 -3.23
N LYS A 64 21.59 10.61 -2.37
CA LYS A 64 20.44 11.02 -1.55
C LYS A 64 20.36 12.54 -1.39
N ALA A 65 19.14 13.07 -1.34
CA ALA A 65 18.87 14.42 -0.82
C ALA A 65 18.21 14.35 0.55
N THR A 66 18.65 15.24 1.44
CA THR A 66 17.87 15.60 2.63
C THR A 66 16.92 16.74 2.23
N ILE A 67 15.65 16.40 2.04
CA ILE A 67 14.59 17.34 1.67
C ILE A 67 13.89 17.80 2.94
N LYS A 68 13.89 19.11 3.17
CA LYS A 68 13.12 19.70 4.26
C LYS A 68 11.68 19.89 3.79
N LEU A 69 10.76 19.21 4.46
CA LEU A 69 9.32 19.32 4.23
C LEU A 69 8.77 20.47 5.08
N PRO A 70 8.07 21.45 4.48
CA PRO A 70 7.49 22.57 5.23
C PRO A 70 6.35 22.11 6.13
N ALA A 71 6.31 22.62 7.36
CA ALA A 71 5.28 22.29 8.36
C ALA A 71 3.83 22.47 7.84
N ASN A 72 3.60 23.46 6.97
CA ASN A 72 2.27 23.88 6.52
C ASN A 72 1.58 22.89 5.56
N VAL A 73 2.31 21.92 4.97
CA VAL A 73 1.80 21.10 3.86
C VAL A 73 1.18 19.77 4.32
N LEU A 74 1.39 19.35 5.58
CA LEU A 74 1.02 18.00 6.05
C LEU A 74 0.40 17.92 7.46
N ASN A 75 -0.18 19.01 8.00
CA ASN A 75 -0.64 19.09 9.40
C ASN A 75 0.49 18.71 10.40
N GLN A 76 1.73 19.09 10.11
CA GLN A 76 2.88 18.80 10.96
C GLN A 76 3.20 20.03 11.81
N THR A 77 3.49 19.84 13.10
CA THR A 77 3.81 20.93 14.03
C THR A 77 5.22 21.50 13.84
N LEU A 78 6.10 20.81 13.11
CA LEU A 78 7.50 21.18 12.88
C LEU A 78 7.93 20.76 11.47
N ASP A 79 8.88 21.49 10.89
CA ASP A 79 9.56 21.07 9.67
C ASP A 79 10.27 19.73 9.88
N ARG A 80 10.18 18.84 8.89
CA ARG A 80 10.80 17.51 8.94
C ARG A 80 11.81 17.35 7.81
N ASP A 81 13.04 17.00 8.17
CA ASP A 81 14.06 16.57 7.22
C ASP A 81 13.80 15.11 6.83
N LEU A 82 13.70 14.82 5.53
CA LEU A 82 13.53 13.49 4.98
C LEU A 82 14.68 13.14 4.03
N ASP A 83 15.39 12.06 4.35
CA ASP A 83 16.42 11.52 3.47
C ASP A 83 15.77 10.62 2.41
N VAL A 84 15.81 11.06 1.15
CA VAL A 84 15.25 10.33 0.00
C VAL A 84 16.32 10.08 -1.03
N HIS A 85 16.36 8.87 -1.59
CA HIS A 85 17.30 8.55 -2.67
C HIS A 85 16.91 9.23 -3.98
N TYR A 86 17.89 9.65 -4.77
CA TYR A 86 17.63 10.28 -6.08
C TYR A 86 16.90 9.37 -7.04
N ILE A 87 17.23 8.08 -7.05
CA ILE A 87 16.53 7.09 -7.86
C ILE A 87 15.04 7.01 -7.50
N GLN A 88 14.67 7.14 -6.22
CA GLN A 88 13.27 7.11 -5.80
C GLN A 88 12.51 8.36 -6.25
N LEU A 89 13.14 9.53 -6.15
CA LEU A 89 12.56 10.79 -6.62
C LEU A 89 12.37 10.76 -8.15
N ARG A 90 13.35 10.24 -8.90
CA ARG A 90 13.26 10.10 -10.36
C ARG A 90 12.21 9.07 -10.78
N ASP A 91 12.13 7.92 -10.10
CA ASP A 91 11.15 6.86 -10.36
C ASP A 91 9.71 7.32 -10.07
N ALA A 92 9.54 8.28 -9.14
CA ALA A 92 8.25 8.87 -8.79
C ALA A 92 7.72 9.92 -9.79
N CYS A 93 8.48 10.30 -10.82
CA CYS A 93 8.07 11.34 -11.77
C CYS A 93 6.73 11.04 -12.47
N GLN A 94 5.76 11.96 -12.36
CA GLN A 94 4.41 11.86 -12.92
C GLN A 94 4.21 12.63 -14.24
N CYS A 95 5.28 13.11 -14.89
CA CYS A 95 5.14 13.89 -16.12
C CYS A 95 4.62 13.01 -17.28
N HIS A 96 3.99 13.61 -18.30
CA HIS A 96 3.40 12.91 -19.44
C HIS A 96 4.40 12.07 -20.27
N ARG A 97 5.72 12.30 -20.09
CA ARG A 97 6.78 11.49 -20.71
C ARG A 97 7.05 10.21 -19.93
N CYS A 98 6.94 10.28 -18.60
CA CYS A 98 7.23 9.20 -17.66
C CYS A 98 6.02 8.30 -17.40
N VAL A 99 4.83 8.90 -17.35
CA VAL A 99 3.55 8.23 -17.13
C VAL A 99 2.58 8.65 -18.22
N ASP A 100 2.05 7.67 -18.93
CA ASP A 100 1.06 7.92 -19.98
C ASP A 100 -0.21 8.54 -19.37
N PRO A 101 -0.68 9.72 -19.84
CA PRO A 101 -1.80 10.42 -19.22
C PRO A 101 -3.12 9.65 -19.24
N GLN A 102 -3.31 8.72 -20.17
CA GLN A 102 -4.57 7.97 -20.35
C GLN A 102 -4.54 6.67 -19.57
N THR A 103 -3.53 5.83 -19.80
CA THR A 103 -3.42 4.48 -19.25
C THR A 103 -2.80 4.44 -17.85
N LYS A 104 -2.16 5.55 -17.42
CA LYS A 104 -1.38 5.65 -16.18
C LYS A 104 -0.21 4.66 -16.09
N GLN A 105 0.18 4.08 -17.23
CA GLN A 105 1.33 3.17 -17.31
C GLN A 105 2.63 3.95 -17.38
N ARG A 106 3.68 3.39 -16.79
CA ARG A 106 5.05 3.95 -16.90
C ARG A 106 5.64 3.62 -18.26
N SER A 107 6.36 4.58 -18.83
CA SER A 107 7.05 4.44 -20.12
C SER A 107 8.51 3.97 -19.99
N PHE A 108 8.98 3.75 -18.78
CA PHE A 108 10.35 3.31 -18.46
C PHE A 108 10.33 2.27 -17.34
N ARG A 109 11.40 1.47 -17.22
CA ARG A 109 11.62 0.55 -16.11
C ARG A 109 12.48 1.23 -15.06
N THR A 110 12.27 0.92 -13.78
CA THR A 110 13.11 1.45 -12.70
C THR A 110 14.60 1.16 -12.91
N GLY A 111 14.95 0.03 -13.55
CA GLY A 111 16.33 -0.31 -13.90
C GLY A 111 16.94 0.48 -15.06
N ASP A 112 16.14 1.26 -15.80
CA ASP A 112 16.65 2.16 -16.84
C ASP A 112 17.19 3.47 -16.25
N ILE A 113 16.83 3.79 -15.00
CA ILE A 113 17.38 4.93 -14.27
C ILE A 113 18.84 4.62 -13.90
N SER A 114 19.76 5.51 -14.27
CA SER A 114 21.17 5.39 -13.93
C SER A 114 21.38 5.27 -12.42
N GLN A 115 22.31 4.43 -11.98
CA GLN A 115 22.73 4.38 -10.57
C GLN A 115 23.40 5.69 -10.13
N ASP A 116 24.03 6.40 -11.07
CA ASP A 116 24.68 7.69 -10.86
C ASP A 116 23.75 8.88 -11.18
N ILE A 117 22.43 8.67 -11.07
CA ILE A 117 21.42 9.73 -11.23
C ILE A 117 21.61 10.77 -10.12
N ALA A 118 21.73 12.04 -10.51
CA ALA A 118 21.92 13.13 -9.56
C ALA A 118 21.13 14.37 -10.01
N PRO A 119 20.65 15.20 -9.07
CA PRO A 119 19.99 16.44 -9.44
C PRO A 119 21.04 17.42 -9.99
N ARG A 120 20.76 17.99 -11.17
CA ARG A 120 21.43 19.20 -11.64
C ARG A 120 20.95 20.42 -10.85
N GLN A 121 19.66 20.45 -10.58
CA GLN A 121 19.01 21.51 -9.83
C GLN A 121 17.80 20.93 -9.10
N ILE A 122 17.57 21.42 -7.89
CA ILE A 122 16.44 21.05 -7.05
C ILE A 122 15.95 22.32 -6.34
N ARG A 123 14.65 22.61 -6.40
CA ARG A 123 14.06 23.78 -5.74
C ARG A 123 12.58 23.58 -5.46
N TRP A 124 12.09 24.26 -4.43
CA TRP A 124 10.65 24.42 -4.22
C TRP A 124 10.13 25.58 -5.07
N VAL A 125 8.95 25.41 -5.65
CA VAL A 125 8.22 26.47 -6.36
C VAL A 125 6.80 26.55 -5.82
N GLU A 126 6.35 27.78 -5.57
CA GLU A 126 4.95 28.05 -5.21
C GLU A 126 4.06 27.98 -6.46
N LYS A 127 2.96 27.24 -6.37
CA LYS A 127 1.96 27.22 -7.44
C LYS A 127 0.82 28.19 -7.10
N LYS A 128 0.72 29.28 -7.87
CA LYS A 128 -0.34 30.31 -7.79
C LYS A 128 -1.74 29.83 -8.23
N SER A 129 -2.12 28.59 -7.94
CA SER A 129 -3.47 28.06 -8.23
C SER A 129 -4.14 27.64 -6.93
N LEU A 130 -5.48 27.82 -6.88
CA LEU A 130 -6.51 27.61 -5.85
C LEU A 130 -6.25 26.75 -4.58
N GLU A 131 -5.17 25.99 -4.46
CA GLU A 131 -4.80 25.18 -3.30
C GLU A 131 -3.39 25.48 -2.75
N ASP A 132 -2.69 26.55 -3.20
CA ASP A 132 -1.39 27.02 -2.70
C ASP A 132 -0.42 25.90 -2.28
N ARG A 133 -0.24 24.89 -3.15
CA ARG A 133 0.65 23.76 -2.88
C ARG A 133 2.05 24.06 -3.39
N GLU A 134 3.04 23.93 -2.52
CA GLU A 134 4.45 23.93 -2.92
C GLU A 134 4.80 22.65 -3.70
N ILE A 135 5.59 22.81 -4.76
CA ILE A 135 6.04 21.72 -5.61
C ILE A 135 7.56 21.70 -5.63
N LEU A 136 8.16 20.54 -5.43
CA LEU A 136 9.58 20.31 -5.62
C LEU A 136 9.84 20.06 -7.11
N GLU A 137 10.58 20.96 -7.77
CA GLU A 137 11.09 20.76 -9.12
C GLU A 137 12.52 20.20 -9.08
N ILE A 138 12.77 19.13 -9.84
CA ILE A 138 14.07 18.48 -9.95
C ILE A 138 14.45 18.31 -11.42
N TRP A 139 15.63 18.81 -11.80
CA TRP A 139 16.28 18.55 -13.08
C TRP A 139 17.40 17.55 -12.87
N TRP A 140 17.55 16.60 -13.79
CA TRP A 140 18.45 15.47 -13.63
C TRP A 140 19.71 15.57 -14.49
N ASN A 141 20.83 15.13 -13.94
CA ASN A 141 22.03 14.72 -14.66
C ASN A 141 22.03 13.20 -14.78
N ASN A 142 22.54 12.67 -15.89
CA ASN A 142 22.57 11.23 -16.18
C ASN A 142 21.17 10.57 -16.13
N ASP A 143 20.16 11.25 -16.67
CA ASP A 143 18.82 10.69 -16.80
C ASP A 143 18.79 9.54 -17.82
N ILE A 144 17.65 8.86 -17.90
CA ILE A 144 17.38 7.77 -18.83
C ILE A 144 17.65 8.26 -20.27
N PRO A 145 18.41 7.51 -21.10
CA PRO A 145 18.64 7.89 -22.50
C PRO A 145 17.34 8.24 -23.24
N GLY A 146 17.33 9.40 -23.91
CA GLY A 146 16.14 9.95 -24.58
C GLY A 146 15.33 10.93 -23.73
N TYR A 147 15.49 10.93 -22.41
CA TYR A 147 15.02 12.00 -21.54
C TYR A 147 16.08 13.10 -21.56
N ASP A 148 15.80 14.16 -22.31
CA ASP A 148 16.74 15.27 -22.42
C ASP A 148 16.94 15.94 -21.06
N ASN A 149 18.18 15.84 -20.56
CA ASN A 149 18.62 16.42 -19.29
C ASN A 149 18.30 17.92 -19.20
N LYS A 150 18.13 18.64 -20.31
CA LYS A 150 17.80 20.08 -20.29
C LYS A 150 16.31 20.33 -20.07
N THR A 151 15.43 19.47 -20.56
CA THR A 151 13.98 19.72 -20.58
C THR A 151 13.18 18.85 -19.62
N HIS A 152 13.70 17.69 -19.22
CA HIS A 152 12.99 16.83 -18.30
C HIS A 152 13.03 17.41 -16.87
N VAL A 153 11.85 17.56 -16.27
CA VAL A 153 11.65 18.07 -14.90
C VAL A 153 10.70 17.14 -14.17
N THR A 154 11.16 16.64 -13.02
CA THR A 154 10.31 15.94 -12.06
C THR A 154 9.65 16.96 -11.15
N ARG A 155 8.35 16.82 -10.94
CA ARG A 155 7.53 17.68 -10.08
C ARG A 155 6.82 16.82 -9.07
N LEU A 156 7.08 17.05 -7.78
CA LEU A 156 6.50 16.28 -6.68
C LEU A 156 6.00 17.22 -5.58
N THR A 157 4.85 16.91 -5.03
CA THR A 157 4.32 17.54 -3.82
C THR A 157 4.98 16.93 -2.57
N ALA A 158 4.87 17.61 -1.43
CA ALA A 158 5.37 17.08 -0.16
C ALA A 158 4.75 15.71 0.19
N ASP A 159 3.47 15.50 -0.10
CA ASP A 159 2.80 14.21 0.14
C ASP A 159 3.41 13.09 -0.72
N GLU A 160 3.60 13.34 -2.02
CA GLU A 160 4.25 12.39 -2.95
C GLU A 160 5.71 12.09 -2.55
N ILE A 161 6.41 13.03 -1.92
CA ILE A 161 7.78 12.83 -1.41
C ILE A 161 7.78 12.01 -0.11
N THR A 162 6.80 12.20 0.77
CA THR A 162 6.67 11.39 2.01
C THR A 162 6.24 9.96 1.75
N HIS A 163 5.49 9.74 0.68
CA HIS A 163 5.00 8.43 0.27
C HIS A 163 5.36 8.20 -1.20
N PRO A 164 6.67 8.17 -1.56
CA PRO A 164 7.07 7.99 -2.94
C PRO A 164 6.50 6.66 -3.41
N ALA A 165 5.86 6.62 -4.57
CA ALA A 165 5.07 5.47 -5.06
C ALA A 165 5.83 4.13 -5.05
N ALA A 166 7.17 4.16 -4.94
CA ALA A 166 8.04 2.99 -4.73
C ALA A 166 7.95 2.36 -3.31
N HIS A 167 7.50 3.10 -2.29
CA HIS A 167 6.89 2.50 -1.13
C HIS A 167 5.53 1.99 -1.58
N PHE A 168 5.53 0.75 -2.09
CA PHE A 168 4.34 -0.08 -2.18
C PHE A 168 3.40 0.29 -1.05
N HIS A 169 2.14 0.53 -1.36
CA HIS A 169 1.11 0.86 -0.39
C HIS A 169 0.92 -0.28 0.64
N HIS A 170 1.92 -0.59 1.46
CA HIS A 170 1.89 -1.57 2.54
C HIS A 170 0.72 -1.26 3.47
N LYS A 171 0.28 0.01 3.53
CA LYS A 171 -0.88 0.48 4.27
C LYS A 171 -2.22 0.27 3.54
N ALA A 172 -2.27 0.25 2.20
CA ALA A 172 -3.51 0.06 1.45
C ALA A 172 -3.76 -1.41 1.07
N VAL A 173 -2.69 -2.18 0.86
CA VAL A 173 -2.73 -3.62 0.57
C VAL A 173 -1.65 -4.36 1.39
N GLY A 174 -2.00 -5.50 1.97
CA GLY A 174 -1.07 -6.35 2.74
C GLY A 174 -1.04 -6.11 4.25
N THR A 175 0.08 -6.47 4.88
CA THR A 175 0.25 -6.57 6.35
C THR A 175 0.24 -5.26 7.12
N GLY A 176 0.33 -4.11 6.44
CA GLY A 176 0.27 -2.78 7.07
C GLY A 176 -1.13 -2.16 7.07
N LYS A 177 -2.14 -2.85 6.52
CA LYS A 177 -3.52 -2.42 6.56
C LYS A 177 -4.08 -2.62 7.97
N ARG A 178 -4.68 -1.57 8.54
CA ARG A 178 -5.34 -1.66 9.85
C ARG A 178 -6.46 -2.71 9.77
N GLN A 179 -6.45 -3.63 10.72
CA GLN A 179 -7.55 -4.58 10.94
C GLN A 179 -8.11 -4.35 12.34
N ILE A 180 -9.41 -4.57 12.49
CA ILE A 180 -10.07 -4.56 13.80
C ILE A 180 -10.27 -6.02 14.17
N PHE A 181 -9.57 -6.47 15.22
CA PHE A 181 -9.83 -7.77 15.82
C PHE A 181 -11.12 -7.70 16.62
N TRP A 182 -11.93 -8.73 16.52
CA TRP A 182 -13.23 -8.78 17.13
C TRP A 182 -13.46 -10.12 17.79
N ASP A 183 -14.21 -10.06 18.89
CA ASP A 183 -14.78 -11.21 19.57
C ASP A 183 -16.30 -11.02 19.68
N ARG A 184 -16.96 -11.85 20.48
CA ARG A 184 -18.39 -11.73 20.76
C ARG A 184 -18.76 -10.32 21.24
N LYS A 185 -18.00 -9.75 22.19
CA LYS A 185 -18.33 -8.48 22.82
C LYS A 185 -18.22 -7.34 21.82
N GLU A 186 -17.21 -7.38 20.97
CA GLU A 186 -17.04 -6.39 19.91
C GLU A 186 -18.19 -6.44 18.89
N MET A 187 -18.57 -7.64 18.45
CA MET A 187 -19.67 -7.84 17.49
C MET A 187 -21.05 -7.52 18.09
N GLU A 188 -21.26 -7.78 19.37
CA GLU A 188 -22.49 -7.37 20.08
C GLU A 188 -22.58 -5.84 20.24
N ARG A 189 -21.44 -5.12 20.21
CA ARG A 189 -21.39 -3.66 20.28
C ARG A 189 -21.58 -2.99 18.93
N ASP A 190 -20.88 -3.44 17.90
CA ASP A 190 -20.83 -2.78 16.59
C ASP A 190 -20.69 -3.81 15.46
N GLN A 191 -21.80 -4.47 15.13
CA GLN A 191 -21.85 -5.42 14.02
C GLN A 191 -21.97 -4.66 12.68
N PRO A 192 -21.13 -4.96 11.68
CA PRO A 192 -21.14 -4.23 10.42
C PRO A 192 -22.33 -4.65 9.54
N TRP A 193 -23.46 -3.95 9.65
CA TRP A 193 -24.67 -4.15 8.84
C TRP A 193 -24.84 -3.09 7.75
N ILE A 194 -25.49 -3.47 6.65
CA ILE A 194 -26.02 -2.57 5.62
C ILE A 194 -27.33 -3.12 5.03
N ASN A 195 -28.25 -2.24 4.65
CA ASN A 195 -29.46 -2.63 3.91
C ASN A 195 -29.14 -2.96 2.45
N TYR A 196 -29.79 -3.96 1.87
CA TYR A 196 -29.64 -4.30 0.45
C TYR A 196 -29.84 -3.11 -0.50
N ASP A 197 -30.86 -2.27 -0.29
CA ASP A 197 -31.13 -1.13 -1.17
C ASP A 197 -30.02 -0.08 -1.07
N ASP A 198 -29.53 0.21 0.13
CA ASP A 198 -28.38 1.10 0.35
C ASP A 198 -27.12 0.52 -0.30
N TRP A 199 -26.88 -0.78 -0.13
CA TRP A 199 -25.79 -1.47 -0.80
C TRP A 199 -25.89 -1.31 -2.30
N MET A 200 -27.08 -1.41 -2.90
CA MET A 200 -27.27 -1.39 -4.36
C MET A 200 -27.41 -0.01 -4.99
N THR A 201 -27.68 1.05 -4.23
CA THR A 201 -28.02 2.35 -4.82
C THR A 201 -27.30 3.54 -4.21
N ASN A 202 -26.69 3.40 -3.03
CA ASN A 202 -26.04 4.50 -2.33
C ASN A 202 -24.51 4.30 -2.32
N ASP A 203 -23.79 5.10 -3.10
CA ASP A 203 -22.33 4.96 -3.24
C ASP A 203 -21.55 5.34 -1.98
N ASP A 204 -22.06 6.27 -1.16
CA ASP A 204 -21.42 6.65 0.10
C ASP A 204 -21.53 5.54 1.15
N LEU A 205 -22.73 4.97 1.32
CA LEU A 205 -22.95 3.85 2.24
C LEU A 205 -22.29 2.57 1.74
N PHE A 206 -22.27 2.35 0.43
CA PHE A 206 -21.51 1.25 -0.18
C PHE A 206 -20.01 1.38 0.10
N ARG A 207 -19.42 2.58 -0.06
CA ARG A 207 -18.02 2.84 0.29
C ARG A 207 -17.75 2.59 1.78
N GLU A 208 -18.64 3.04 2.66
CA GLU A 208 -18.52 2.79 4.10
C GLU A 208 -18.58 1.28 4.42
N ALA A 209 -19.50 0.55 3.80
CA ALA A 209 -19.64 -0.89 3.97
C ALA A 209 -18.41 -1.66 3.47
N LEU A 210 -17.84 -1.28 2.32
CA LEU A 210 -16.59 -1.84 1.83
C LEU A 210 -15.42 -1.54 2.77
N ASN A 211 -15.37 -0.34 3.38
CA ASN A 211 -14.37 -0.02 4.39
C ASN A 211 -14.53 -0.90 5.65
N LYS A 212 -15.75 -1.10 6.14
CA LYS A 212 -16.04 -2.02 7.26
C LYS A 212 -15.63 -3.46 6.93
N LEU A 213 -16.00 -3.98 5.76
CA LEU A 213 -15.56 -5.30 5.28
C LEU A 213 -14.03 -5.40 5.25
N SER A 214 -13.38 -4.34 4.79
CA SER A 214 -11.93 -4.20 4.72
C SER A 214 -11.23 -4.20 6.09
N LEU A 215 -11.87 -3.64 7.13
CA LEU A 215 -11.34 -3.53 8.49
C LEU A 215 -11.62 -4.77 9.35
N TYR A 216 -12.85 -5.28 9.30
CA TYR A 216 -13.31 -6.42 10.12
C TYR A 216 -13.13 -7.77 9.43
N GLY A 217 -13.01 -7.80 8.10
CA GLY A 217 -13.04 -9.03 7.30
C GLY A 217 -14.45 -9.66 7.20
N LEU A 218 -15.49 -8.97 7.67
CA LEU A 218 -16.87 -9.43 7.73
C LEU A 218 -17.84 -8.26 7.55
N LEU A 219 -18.96 -8.51 6.86
CA LEU A 219 -20.06 -7.55 6.65
C LEU A 219 -21.36 -8.34 6.49
N PHE A 220 -22.45 -7.82 7.01
CA PHE A 220 -23.78 -8.41 6.90
C PHE A 220 -24.70 -7.51 6.08
N VAL A 221 -25.36 -8.09 5.07
CA VAL A 221 -26.36 -7.39 4.26
C VAL A 221 -27.74 -7.90 4.66
N ASN A 222 -28.65 -7.01 5.05
CA ASN A 222 -30.01 -7.35 5.45
C ASN A 222 -31.06 -6.89 4.43
N ASN A 223 -32.31 -7.34 4.61
CA ASN A 223 -33.45 -7.00 3.76
C ASN A 223 -33.24 -7.36 2.28
N ILE A 224 -32.53 -8.45 2.03
CA ILE A 224 -32.29 -8.98 0.69
C ILE A 224 -33.60 -9.59 0.17
N PRO A 225 -34.07 -9.23 -1.05
CA PRO A 225 -35.23 -9.86 -1.67
C PRO A 225 -35.06 -11.39 -1.82
N ASP A 226 -36.14 -12.15 -1.72
CA ASP A 226 -36.07 -13.61 -1.86
C ASP A 226 -35.89 -14.03 -3.33
N SER A 227 -34.65 -14.17 -3.77
CA SER A 227 -34.29 -14.62 -5.12
C SER A 227 -32.88 -15.18 -5.20
N ARG A 228 -32.71 -16.23 -6.03
CA ARG A 228 -31.42 -16.87 -6.31
C ARG A 228 -30.40 -15.93 -6.95
N GLU A 229 -30.85 -14.86 -7.60
CA GLU A 229 -29.97 -13.91 -8.27
C GLU A 229 -29.27 -12.95 -7.31
N MET A 230 -29.76 -12.81 -6.08
CA MET A 230 -29.31 -11.73 -5.18
C MET A 230 -27.84 -11.84 -4.80
N VAL A 231 -27.33 -13.05 -4.56
CA VAL A 231 -25.90 -13.27 -4.26
C VAL A 231 -25.02 -12.76 -5.40
N SER A 232 -25.41 -13.06 -6.65
CA SER A 232 -24.71 -12.56 -7.84
C SER A 232 -24.79 -11.03 -7.94
N LYS A 233 -25.96 -10.43 -7.73
CA LYS A 233 -26.14 -8.96 -7.78
C LYS A 233 -25.30 -8.23 -6.72
N ILE A 234 -25.30 -8.74 -5.49
CA ILE A 234 -24.49 -8.19 -4.39
C ILE A 234 -23.01 -8.23 -4.75
N ALA A 235 -22.51 -9.39 -5.19
CA ALA A 235 -21.09 -9.58 -5.51
C ALA A 235 -20.65 -8.78 -6.75
N THR A 236 -21.46 -8.78 -7.81
CA THR A 236 -21.16 -8.09 -9.07
C THR A 236 -21.13 -6.58 -8.95
N ARG A 237 -21.72 -6.00 -7.89
CA ARG A 237 -21.50 -4.59 -7.54
C ARG A 237 -20.04 -4.31 -7.14
N MET A 238 -19.38 -5.26 -6.48
CA MET A 238 -17.97 -5.12 -6.08
C MET A 238 -17.01 -5.44 -7.23
N GLY A 239 -17.35 -6.45 -8.04
CA GLY A 239 -16.51 -6.94 -9.11
C GLY A 239 -16.98 -8.29 -9.66
N PRO A 240 -16.29 -8.86 -10.66
CA PRO A 240 -16.72 -10.11 -11.27
C PRO A 240 -16.69 -11.28 -10.27
N LEU A 241 -17.63 -12.21 -10.43
CA LEU A 241 -17.61 -13.47 -9.70
C LEU A 241 -16.39 -14.30 -10.10
N ARG A 242 -15.78 -14.94 -9.11
CA ARG A 242 -14.72 -15.94 -9.34
C ARG A 242 -15.35 -17.31 -9.54
N ASN A 243 -15.40 -17.75 -10.79
CA ASN A 243 -15.93 -19.08 -11.11
C ASN A 243 -15.00 -20.18 -10.57
N THR A 244 -15.61 -21.24 -10.03
CA THR A 244 -14.92 -22.47 -9.63
C THR A 244 -15.56 -23.67 -10.35
N PHE A 245 -15.07 -24.88 -10.09
CA PHE A 245 -15.74 -26.09 -10.60
C PHE A 245 -17.15 -26.31 -10.00
N TYR A 246 -17.53 -25.58 -8.94
CA TYR A 246 -18.90 -25.54 -8.43
C TYR A 246 -19.82 -24.59 -9.23
N GLY A 247 -19.28 -23.81 -10.16
CA GLY A 247 -20.00 -22.81 -10.95
C GLY A 247 -19.72 -21.37 -10.49
N ALA A 248 -20.53 -20.43 -11.01
CA ALA A 248 -20.48 -19.01 -10.63
C ALA A 248 -21.16 -18.75 -9.27
N THR A 249 -22.22 -19.52 -8.98
CA THR A 249 -22.90 -19.61 -7.68
C THR A 249 -23.29 -21.07 -7.46
N TRP A 250 -23.55 -21.47 -6.21
CA TRP A 250 -23.98 -22.82 -5.86
C TRP A 250 -24.98 -22.81 -4.69
N ASP A 251 -25.88 -23.79 -4.67
CA ASP A 251 -26.88 -23.95 -3.62
C ASP A 251 -26.35 -24.86 -2.51
N VAL A 252 -26.24 -24.35 -1.28
CA VAL A 252 -25.92 -25.17 -0.10
C VAL A 252 -27.20 -25.77 0.45
N ARG A 253 -27.44 -27.04 0.15
CA ARG A 253 -28.62 -27.81 0.58
C ARG A 253 -28.22 -29.22 0.97
N ASN A 254 -29.02 -29.86 1.82
CA ASN A 254 -28.83 -31.26 2.18
C ASN A 254 -29.16 -32.17 0.97
N ASP A 255 -28.14 -32.80 0.40
CA ASP A 255 -28.22 -33.73 -0.72
C ASP A 255 -27.87 -35.15 -0.23
N PRO A 256 -28.79 -36.13 -0.32
CA PRO A 256 -28.51 -37.52 0.06
C PRO A 256 -27.34 -38.17 -0.72
N LYS A 257 -26.95 -37.61 -1.86
CA LYS A 257 -25.82 -38.06 -2.70
C LYS A 257 -24.68 -37.03 -2.71
N ALA A 258 -24.58 -36.22 -1.66
CA ALA A 258 -23.57 -35.18 -1.52
C ALA A 258 -22.15 -35.70 -1.75
N LYS A 259 -21.43 -35.04 -2.65
CA LYS A 259 -20.00 -35.27 -2.91
C LYS A 259 -19.09 -34.34 -2.09
N ASN A 260 -19.66 -33.32 -1.46
CA ASN A 260 -18.98 -32.38 -0.58
C ASN A 260 -19.77 -32.29 0.74
N VAL A 261 -19.05 -32.29 1.87
CA VAL A 261 -19.61 -32.20 3.22
C VAL A 261 -20.49 -30.95 3.41
N ALA A 262 -20.23 -29.86 2.69
CA ALA A 262 -21.05 -28.66 2.68
C ALA A 262 -22.51 -28.92 2.26
N TYR A 263 -22.76 -29.98 1.47
CA TYR A 263 -24.10 -30.38 1.04
C TYR A 263 -24.72 -31.47 1.94
N THR A 264 -24.23 -31.63 3.18
CA THR A 264 -24.78 -32.56 4.17
C THR A 264 -25.31 -31.81 5.38
N ASN A 265 -26.00 -32.52 6.29
CA ASN A 265 -26.41 -31.97 7.58
C ASN A 265 -25.37 -32.18 8.70
N LEU A 266 -24.15 -32.60 8.36
CA LEU A 266 -23.09 -32.82 9.33
C LEU A 266 -22.49 -31.49 9.79
N ASN A 267 -21.96 -31.48 11.01
CA ASN A 267 -21.30 -30.30 11.55
C ASN A 267 -20.02 -29.99 10.77
N LEU A 268 -19.93 -28.79 10.21
CA LEU A 268 -18.74 -28.27 9.57
C LEU A 268 -18.08 -27.25 10.51
N GLY A 269 -16.95 -27.63 11.11
CA GLY A 269 -16.19 -26.76 12.01
C GLY A 269 -15.55 -25.57 11.28
N PHE A 270 -14.70 -24.80 11.98
CA PHE A 270 -13.99 -23.69 11.35
C PHE A 270 -13.12 -24.20 10.19
N HIS A 271 -13.30 -23.57 9.03
CA HIS A 271 -12.60 -23.88 7.79
C HIS A 271 -12.47 -22.62 6.94
N MET A 272 -11.68 -22.72 5.88
CA MET A 272 -11.68 -21.76 4.78
C MET A 272 -12.11 -22.51 3.53
N ASP A 273 -12.95 -21.89 2.71
CA ASP A 273 -13.32 -22.42 1.41
C ASP A 273 -12.15 -22.36 0.43
N LEU A 274 -12.30 -23.05 -0.71
CA LEU A 274 -11.27 -23.18 -1.73
C LEU A 274 -10.66 -21.82 -2.11
N LEU A 275 -9.33 -21.71 -1.95
CA LEU A 275 -8.52 -20.60 -2.46
C LEU A 275 -8.25 -20.72 -3.95
#